data_AF-A0A3M1IKT6-F1
#
_entry.id   AF-A0A3M1IKT6-F1
#
_cell.length_a   1.000
_cell.length_b   1.000
_cell.length_c   1.000
_cell.angle_alpha   90.00
_cell.angle_beta   90.00
_cell.angle_gamma   90.00
#
_symmetry.space_group_name_H-M   'P 1'
#
loop_
_entity.id
_entity.type
_entity.pdbx_description
1 polymer ?
#
loop_
_entity_poly.entity_id
_entity_poly.type
_entity_poly.pdbx_seq_one_letter_code
_entity_poly.pdbx_strand_id
1 'polypeptide(L)'
;MAGVLWVTATLKAISVLQGDPILRWRDPVFQIRNRDLLLLVAGVEWGVAAYAVWGRRLWWKVTLLHALATSWLAYRGLLWMSGFKGYNCPCLGPMVRDLPFQEGAWSELLGVVAGATFLMASLLLVARASLGAPDSAESSPTGNRAGG
;
A
#
# COMPACT_ATOMS: atom_id res chain seq x y z
N MET A 1 -9.27 4.92 7.93
CA MET A 1 -8.08 4.22 7.40
C MET A 1 -6.94 4.07 8.39
N ALA A 2 -6.53 5.12 9.12
CA ALA A 2 -5.45 4.99 10.11
C ALA A 2 -5.70 3.88 11.16
N GLY A 3 -6.93 3.78 11.70
CA GLY A 3 -7.27 2.71 12.64
C GLY A 3 -7.13 1.30 12.05
N VAL A 4 -7.45 1.11 10.77
CA VAL A 4 -7.29 -0.19 10.09
C VAL A 4 -5.81 -0.55 9.97
N LEU A 5 -4.96 0.41 9.56
CA LEU A 5 -3.50 0.20 9.48
C LEU A 5 -2.87 -0.10 10.85
N TRP A 6 -3.35 0.56 11.92
CA TRP A 6 -2.92 0.27 13.29
C TRP A 6 -3.28 -1.14 13.72
N VAL A 7 -4.51 -1.57 13.45
CA VAL A 7 -4.99 -2.92 13.76
C VAL A 7 -4.17 -3.96 12.97
N THR A 8 -4.00 -3.78 11.65
CA THR A 8 -3.25 -4.75 10.83
C THR A 8 -1.77 -4.83 11.21
N ALA A 9 -1.14 -3.70 11.55
CA ALA A 9 0.25 -3.68 11.99
C ALA A 9 0.43 -4.41 13.33
N THR A 10 -0.52 -4.19 14.26
CA THR A 10 -0.51 -4.85 15.56
C THR A 10 -0.71 -6.36 15.43
N LEU A 11 -1.64 -6.80 14.57
CA LEU A 11 -1.85 -8.22 14.27
C LEU A 11 -0.60 -8.86 13.65
N LYS A 12 0.09 -8.16 12.73
CA LYS A 12 1.36 -8.64 12.17
C LYS A 12 2.45 -8.74 13.25
N ALA A 13 2.56 -7.77 14.14
CA ALA A 13 3.53 -7.82 15.23
C ALA A 13 3.27 -8.99 16.20
N ILE A 14 2.01 -9.19 16.60
CA ILE A 14 1.59 -10.32 17.45
C ILE A 14 1.87 -11.66 16.76
N SER A 15 1.57 -11.75 15.46
CA SER A 15 1.85 -12.93 14.64
C SER A 15 3.33 -13.33 14.64
N VAL A 16 4.24 -12.36 14.71
CA VAL A 16 5.68 -12.62 14.82
C VAL A 16 6.05 -13.22 16.19
N LEU A 17 5.37 -12.79 17.24
CA LEU A 17 5.60 -13.28 18.61
C LEU A 17 5.07 -14.71 18.81
N GLN A 18 4.00 -15.10 18.12
CA GLN A 18 3.44 -16.46 18.19
C GLN A 18 4.35 -17.53 17.56
N GLY A 19 5.30 -17.13 16.71
CA GLY A 19 6.41 -17.99 16.32
C GLY A 19 6.07 -19.16 15.39
N ASP A 20 4.98 -19.04 14.62
CA ASP A 20 4.47 -20.11 13.76
C ASP A 20 5.52 -20.66 12.78
N PRO A 21 5.44 -21.96 12.41
CA PRO A 21 6.42 -22.61 11.55
C PRO A 21 6.59 -21.89 10.22
N ILE A 22 5.49 -21.33 9.66
CA ILE A 22 5.44 -20.64 8.37
C ILE A 22 6.31 -19.36 8.34
N LEU A 23 6.59 -18.76 9.50
CA LEU A 23 7.45 -17.58 9.62
C LEU A 23 8.94 -17.90 9.43
N ARG A 24 9.34 -19.17 9.57
CA ARG A 24 10.73 -19.61 9.38
C ARG A 24 11.08 -19.86 7.91
N TRP A 25 10.07 -19.95 7.04
CA TRP A 25 10.26 -20.17 5.62
C TRP A 25 10.75 -18.88 4.96
N ARG A 26 11.50 -19.05 3.85
CA ARG A 26 11.90 -17.93 3.02
C ARG A 26 10.77 -17.55 2.09
N ASP A 27 10.59 -16.24 1.95
CA ASP A 27 9.72 -15.62 0.98
C ASP A 27 10.22 -15.94 -0.44
N PRO A 28 9.37 -16.42 -1.36
CA PRO A 28 9.79 -16.79 -2.70
C PRO A 28 10.22 -15.58 -3.56
N VAL A 29 9.75 -14.38 -3.26
CA VAL A 29 10.03 -13.15 -4.03
C VAL A 29 11.30 -12.48 -3.51
N PHE A 30 11.37 -12.22 -2.20
CA PHE A 30 12.46 -11.48 -1.56
C PHE A 30 13.58 -12.38 -1.01
N GLN A 31 13.39 -13.70 -0.95
CA GLN A 31 14.37 -14.69 -0.49
C GLN A 31 14.85 -14.49 0.97
N ILE A 32 14.16 -13.65 1.73
CA ILE A 32 14.36 -13.41 3.17
C ILE A 32 13.33 -14.20 3.99
N ARG A 33 13.54 -14.34 5.31
CA ARG A 33 12.57 -15.05 6.16
C ARG A 33 11.25 -14.27 6.23
N ASN A 34 10.13 -14.99 6.15
CA ASN A 34 8.79 -14.40 6.28
C ASN A 34 8.63 -13.59 7.57
N ARG A 35 9.27 -14.03 8.67
CA ARG A 35 9.34 -13.27 9.94
C ARG A 35 9.90 -11.86 9.78
N ASP A 36 11.03 -11.75 9.09
CA ASP A 36 11.76 -10.49 8.92
C ASP A 36 10.96 -9.56 7.99
N LEU A 37 10.37 -10.12 6.92
CA LEU A 37 9.46 -9.41 6.02
C LEU A 37 8.21 -8.89 6.77
N LEU A 38 7.58 -9.72 7.60
CA LEU A 38 6.36 -9.34 8.33
C LEU A 38 6.63 -8.21 9.33
N LEU A 39 7.78 -8.25 10.02
CA LEU A 39 8.20 -7.18 10.94
C LEU A 39 8.45 -5.88 10.21
N LEU A 40 9.12 -5.93 9.05
CA LEU A 40 9.38 -4.76 8.24
C LEU A 40 8.06 -4.13 7.78
N VAL A 41 7.13 -4.94 7.25
CA VAL A 41 5.81 -4.45 6.83
C VAL A 41 5.01 -3.89 8.01
N ALA A 42 5.03 -4.55 9.18
CA ALA A 42 4.37 -4.04 10.38
C ALA A 42 4.92 -2.66 10.80
N GLY A 43 6.25 -2.50 10.77
CA GLY A 43 6.90 -1.21 11.06
C GLY A 43 6.51 -0.11 10.08
N VAL A 44 6.46 -0.42 8.78
CA VAL A 44 6.00 0.52 7.75
C VAL A 44 4.53 0.88 7.95
N GLU A 45 3.65 -0.09 8.21
CA GLU A 45 2.23 0.17 8.47
C GLU A 45 2.03 1.06 9.71
N TRP A 46 2.75 0.81 10.82
CA TRP A 46 2.73 1.70 11.97
C TRP A 46 3.24 3.10 11.65
N GLY A 47 4.35 3.23 10.92
CA GLY A 47 4.88 4.53 10.51
C GLY A 47 3.89 5.32 9.65
N VAL A 48 3.28 4.68 8.66
CA VAL A 48 2.25 5.31 7.82
C VAL A 48 1.00 5.62 8.62
N ALA A 49 0.58 4.74 9.54
CA ALA A 49 -0.60 4.97 10.37
C ALA A 49 -0.38 6.15 11.34
N ALA A 50 0.80 6.25 11.96
CA ALA A 50 1.21 7.39 12.76
C ALA A 50 1.21 8.68 11.92
N TYR A 51 1.80 8.66 10.73
CA TYR A 51 1.77 9.81 9.83
C TYR A 51 0.36 10.17 9.33
N ALA A 52 -0.52 9.18 9.15
CA ALA A 52 -1.91 9.42 8.78
C ALA A 52 -2.68 10.14 9.89
N VAL A 53 -2.34 9.91 11.16
CA VAL A 53 -2.94 10.61 12.32
C VAL A 53 -2.32 11.99 12.51
N TRP A 54 -0.99 12.09 12.62
CA TRP A 54 -0.31 13.34 12.98
C TRP A 54 0.13 14.22 11.80
N GLY A 55 0.20 13.67 10.60
CA GLY A 55 0.64 14.40 9.42
C GLY A 55 -0.33 15.54 9.07
N ARG A 56 0.20 16.71 8.74
CA ARG A 56 -0.61 17.88 8.34
C ARG A 56 -0.85 17.95 6.83
N ARG A 57 0.02 17.32 6.03
CA ARG A 57 -0.04 17.37 4.56
C ARG A 57 -0.84 16.20 4.02
N LEU A 58 -2.07 16.47 3.55
CA LEU A 58 -2.95 15.48 2.94
C LEU A 58 -2.27 14.73 1.78
N TRP A 59 -1.46 15.43 0.98
CA TRP A 59 -0.76 14.83 -0.16
C TRP A 59 0.15 13.68 0.24
N TRP A 60 1.00 13.89 1.26
CA TRP A 60 1.88 12.82 1.76
C TRP A 60 1.10 11.63 2.31
N LYS A 61 -0.09 11.86 2.91
CA LYS A 61 -0.96 10.75 3.35
C LYS A 61 -1.45 9.93 2.16
N VAL A 62 -1.89 10.59 1.09
CA VAL A 62 -2.38 9.91 -0.12
C VAL A 62 -1.23 9.17 -0.81
N THR A 63 -0.06 9.79 -0.97
CA THR A 63 1.11 9.16 -1.58
C THR A 63 1.60 7.93 -0.81
N LEU A 64 1.62 7.99 0.53
CA LEU A 64 2.03 6.85 1.36
C LEU A 64 1.02 5.69 1.28
N LEU A 65 -0.28 5.99 1.28
CA LEU A 65 -1.32 4.97 1.08
C LEU A 65 -1.22 4.34 -0.31
N HIS A 66 -0.97 5.17 -1.33
CA HIS A 66 -0.76 4.70 -2.69
C HIS A 66 0.45 3.78 -2.77
N ALA A 67 1.59 4.19 -2.21
CA ALA A 67 2.81 3.38 -2.17
C ALA A 67 2.61 2.03 -1.46
N LEU A 68 1.86 2.02 -0.34
CA LEU A 68 1.49 0.77 0.34
C LEU A 68 0.67 -0.15 -0.58
N ALA A 69 -0.37 0.39 -1.23
CA ALA A 69 -1.20 -0.38 -2.14
C ALA A 69 -0.40 -0.92 -3.35
N THR A 70 0.48 -0.09 -3.93
CA THR A 70 1.36 -0.51 -5.03
C THR A 70 2.32 -1.60 -4.59
N SER A 71 2.92 -1.48 -3.41
CA SER A 71 3.84 -2.51 -2.89
C SER A 71 3.15 -3.86 -2.71
N TRP A 72 1.90 -3.86 -2.24
CA TRP A 72 1.12 -5.07 -2.08
C TRP A 72 0.76 -5.71 -3.43
N LEU A 73 0.30 -4.90 -4.38
CA LEU A 73 -0.04 -5.36 -5.74
C LEU A 73 1.19 -5.88 -6.48
N ALA A 74 2.32 -5.16 -6.39
CA ALA A 74 3.58 -5.57 -6.99
C ALA A 74 4.06 -6.90 -6.41
N TYR A 75 3.99 -7.06 -5.08
CA TYR A 75 4.34 -8.31 -4.42
C TYR A 75 3.44 -9.47 -4.87
N ARG A 76 2.11 -9.27 -4.95
CA ARG A 76 1.19 -10.32 -5.46
C ARG A 76 1.44 -10.64 -6.93
N GLY A 77 1.77 -9.66 -7.76
CA GLY A 77 2.17 -9.87 -9.15
C GLY A 77 3.44 -10.70 -9.26
N LEU A 78 4.48 -10.37 -8.48
CA LEU A 78 5.73 -11.13 -8.42
C LEU A 78 5.51 -12.55 -7.91
N LEU A 79 4.67 -12.72 -6.89
CA LEU A 79 4.31 -14.03 -6.37
C LEU A 79 3.59 -14.87 -7.43
N TRP A 80 2.68 -14.28 -8.19
CA TRP A 80 1.99 -14.97 -9.28
C TRP A 80 2.96 -15.38 -10.41
N MET A 81 3.88 -14.49 -10.78
CA MET A 81 4.93 -14.79 -11.78
C MET A 81 5.92 -15.85 -11.31
N SER A 82 6.18 -15.96 -10.01
CA SER A 82 7.06 -17.00 -9.46
C SER A 82 6.48 -18.42 -9.56
N GLY A 83 5.20 -18.56 -9.93
CA GLY A 83 4.52 -19.86 -10.02
C GLY A 83 4.30 -20.53 -8.66
N PHE A 84 4.55 -19.82 -7.56
CA PHE A 84 4.41 -20.36 -6.22
C PHE A 84 2.93 -20.57 -5.86
N LYS A 85 2.50 -21.84 -5.86
CA LYS A 85 1.15 -22.28 -5.45
C LYS A 85 1.12 -22.81 -4.00
N GLY A 86 2.14 -22.50 -3.20
CA GLY A 86 2.26 -22.98 -1.82
C GLY A 86 1.26 -22.31 -0.89
N TYR A 87 1.63 -22.18 0.39
CA TYR A 87 0.82 -21.46 1.37
C TYR A 87 0.51 -20.05 0.84
N ASN A 88 -0.78 -19.69 0.78
CA ASN A 88 -1.19 -18.33 0.47
C ASN A 88 -0.45 -17.39 1.42
N CYS A 89 0.16 -16.33 0.87
CA CYS A 89 1.09 -15.49 1.63
C CYS A 89 0.43 -15.05 2.96
N PRO A 90 1.06 -15.32 4.12
CA PRO A 90 0.49 -15.02 5.42
C PRO A 90 0.61 -13.52 5.72
N CYS A 91 0.04 -12.66 4.87
CA CYS A 91 0.12 -11.20 4.96
C CYS A 91 -0.50 -10.66 6.27
N LEU A 92 -1.41 -11.41 6.89
CA LEU A 92 -1.95 -11.13 8.23
C LEU A 92 -1.37 -12.05 9.31
N GLY A 93 -0.41 -12.90 8.96
CA GLY A 93 0.14 -13.92 9.82
C GLY A 93 -0.79 -15.13 10.02
N PRO A 94 -0.39 -16.06 10.90
CA PRO A 94 -1.12 -17.28 11.20
C PRO A 94 -2.46 -17.04 11.90
N MET A 95 -2.66 -15.87 12.53
CA MET A 95 -3.92 -15.54 13.22
C MET A 95 -5.15 -15.57 12.31
N VAL A 96 -4.97 -15.51 10.99
CA VAL A 96 -6.07 -15.72 10.02
C VAL A 96 -6.67 -17.13 10.13
N ARG A 97 -5.89 -18.10 10.60
CA ARG A 97 -6.34 -19.49 10.83
C ARG A 97 -7.37 -19.61 11.96
N ASP A 98 -7.33 -18.70 12.92
CA ASP A 98 -8.24 -18.66 14.05
C ASP A 98 -9.53 -17.88 13.73
N LEU A 99 -9.60 -17.21 12.57
CA LEU A 99 -10.82 -16.55 12.10
C LEU A 99 -11.71 -17.55 11.34
N PRO A 100 -13.05 -17.40 11.39
CA PRO A 100 -14.01 -18.35 10.82
C PRO A 100 -14.02 -18.44 9.29
N PHE A 101 -13.11 -17.75 8.61
CA PHE A 101 -13.06 -17.65 7.15
C PHE A 101 -11.78 -18.29 6.59
N GLN A 102 -11.94 -19.04 5.50
CA GLN A 102 -10.89 -19.74 4.77
C GLN A 102 -9.75 -18.77 4.37
N GLU A 103 -8.48 -19.18 4.55
CA GLU A 103 -7.28 -18.33 4.34
C GLU A 103 -7.25 -17.62 2.97
N GLY A 104 -7.84 -18.24 1.93
CA GLY A 104 -7.94 -17.65 0.59
C GLY A 104 -8.81 -16.39 0.54
N ALA A 105 -9.92 -16.34 1.29
CA ALA A 105 -10.88 -15.24 1.26
C ALA A 105 -10.27 -13.92 1.77
N TRP A 106 -9.40 -13.99 2.78
CA TRP A 106 -8.71 -12.82 3.31
C TRP A 106 -7.72 -12.22 2.31
N SER A 107 -7.02 -13.07 1.54
CA SER A 107 -6.08 -12.60 0.54
C SER A 107 -6.77 -11.87 -0.63
N GLU A 108 -7.95 -12.36 -1.03
CA GLU A 108 -8.78 -11.70 -2.05
C GLU A 108 -9.37 -10.39 -1.52
N LEU A 109 -9.89 -10.40 -0.28
CA LEU A 109 -10.45 -9.20 0.34
C LEU A 109 -9.41 -8.10 0.51
N LEU A 110 -8.20 -8.45 0.97
CA LEU A 110 -7.07 -7.50 1.03
C LEU A 110 -6.69 -6.97 -0.34
N GLY A 111 -6.78 -7.80 -1.39
CA GLY A 111 -6.53 -7.38 -2.76
C GLY A 111 -7.58 -6.42 -3.29
N VAL A 112 -8.85 -6.67 -3.00
CA VAL A 112 -9.93 -5.73 -3.35
C VAL A 112 -9.74 -4.41 -2.61
N VAL A 113 -9.40 -4.43 -1.32
CA VAL A 113 -9.15 -3.22 -0.54
C VAL A 113 -7.91 -2.47 -1.04
N ALA A 114 -6.81 -3.19 -1.35
CA ALA A 114 -5.60 -2.60 -1.92
C ALA A 114 -5.85 -2.01 -3.31
N GLY A 115 -6.59 -2.71 -4.17
CA GLY A 115 -6.98 -2.21 -5.49
C GLY A 115 -7.87 -0.97 -5.40
N ALA A 116 -8.89 -0.99 -4.55
CA ALA A 116 -9.78 0.14 -4.34
C ALA A 116 -9.04 1.35 -3.77
N THR A 117 -8.13 1.15 -2.80
CA THR A 117 -7.30 2.23 -2.26
C THR A 117 -6.35 2.81 -3.30
N PHE A 118 -5.74 1.96 -4.13
CA PHE A 118 -4.90 2.38 -5.24
C PHE A 118 -5.68 3.24 -6.24
N LEU A 119 -6.85 2.77 -6.70
CA LEU A 119 -7.71 3.50 -7.63
C LEU A 119 -8.18 4.84 -7.07
N MET A 120 -8.66 4.85 -5.83
CA MET A 120 -9.10 6.09 -5.17
C MET A 120 -7.96 7.09 -5.01
N ALA A 121 -6.75 6.63 -4.63
CA ALA A 121 -5.58 7.50 -4.52
C ALA A 121 -5.14 8.03 -5.90
N SER A 122 -5.14 7.19 -6.94
CA SER A 122 -4.84 7.61 -8.32
C SER A 122 -5.83 8.65 -8.83
N LEU A 123 -7.13 8.42 -8.64
CA LEU A 123 -8.19 9.37 -9.01
C LEU A 123 -8.02 10.71 -8.30
N LEU A 124 -7.71 10.72 -7.00
CA LEU A 124 -7.47 11.95 -6.26
C LEU A 124 -6.21 12.69 -6.72
N LEU A 125 -5.14 11.97 -7.09
CA LEU A 125 -3.91 12.55 -7.63
C LEU A 125 -4.14 13.15 -9.03
N VAL A 126 -4.83 12.42 -9.91
CA VAL A 126 -5.17 12.89 -11.26
C VAL A 126 -6.16 14.06 -11.21
N ALA A 127 -7.24 13.97 -10.43
CA ALA A 127 -8.19 15.06 -10.27
C ALA A 127 -7.52 16.34 -9.75
N ARG A 128 -6.54 16.22 -8.85
CA ARG A 128 -5.72 17.36 -8.40
C ARG A 128 -4.78 17.87 -9.48
N ALA A 129 -4.14 17.00 -10.26
CA ALA A 129 -3.30 17.42 -11.39
C ALA A 129 -4.15 18.17 -12.44
N SER A 130 -5.38 17.73 -12.67
CA SER A 130 -6.34 18.39 -13.57
C SER A 130 -6.87 19.72 -13.02
N LEU A 131 -7.13 19.81 -11.72
CA LEU A 131 -7.53 21.06 -11.05
C LEU A 131 -6.35 22.01 -10.78
N GLY A 132 -5.12 21.52 -10.93
CA GLY A 132 -3.87 22.24 -10.75
C GLY A 132 -3.13 22.49 -12.06
N ALA A 133 -3.79 22.37 -13.20
CA ALA A 133 -3.23 22.82 -14.48
C ALA A 133 -3.05 24.35 -14.41
N PRO A 134 -1.82 24.87 -14.54
CA PRO A 134 -1.61 26.29 -14.70
C PRO A 134 -2.17 26.73 -16.06
N ASP A 135 -3.08 27.71 -16.03
CA ASP A 135 -3.37 28.61 -17.14
C ASP A 135 -2.08 29.33 -17.55
N SER A 136 -1.25 28.71 -18.38
CA SER A 136 -0.02 29.32 -18.88
C SER A 136 0.34 28.77 -20.26
N ALA A 137 -0.54 28.91 -21.25
CA ALA A 137 -0.16 29.01 -22.68
C ALA A 137 -1.34 29.39 -23.60
N GLU A 138 -2.11 30.43 -23.27
CA GLU A 138 -2.93 31.15 -24.26
C GLU A 138 -2.95 32.62 -23.80
N SER A 139 -2.13 33.52 -24.33
CA SER A 139 -2.26 34.09 -25.67
C SER A 139 -1.08 35.02 -25.98
N SER A 140 -0.44 34.81 -27.12
CA SER A 140 0.07 35.91 -27.96
C SER A 140 -1.16 36.37 -28.78
N PRO A 141 -1.57 37.67 -28.82
CA PRO A 141 -0.82 38.70 -29.55
C PRO A 141 -1.01 40.16 -29.04
N THR A 142 -0.01 41.02 -29.22
CA THR A 142 -0.11 42.47 -29.54
C THR A 142 1.34 43.00 -29.56
N GLY A 143 1.94 43.42 -30.66
CA GLY A 143 1.35 44.33 -31.64
C GLY A 143 1.28 45.73 -31.03
N ASN A 144 2.43 46.36 -30.73
CA ASN A 144 2.46 47.82 -30.60
C ASN A 144 3.60 48.40 -31.44
N ARG A 145 3.19 49.26 -32.35
CA ARG A 145 3.93 49.99 -33.38
C ARG A 145 3.72 51.46 -33.07
N ALA A 146 4.75 52.16 -32.63
CA ALA A 146 4.94 53.62 -32.62
C ALA A 146 6.16 53.87 -31.71
N GLY A 147 7.17 54.68 -31.99
CA GLY A 147 7.33 55.82 -32.88
C GLY A 147 8.30 56.76 -32.15
N GLY A 148 9.43 57.11 -32.78
CA GLY A 148 10.49 57.92 -32.21
C GLY A 148 11.79 57.76 -32.98
#